data_AF-A0AAW9AG04-F1
#
_entry.id   AF-A0AAW9AG04-F1
#
_cell.length_a   1.000
_cell.length_b   1.000
_cell.length_c   1.000
_cell.angle_alpha   90.00
_cell.angle_beta   90.00
_cell.angle_gamma   90.00
#
_symmetry.space_group_name_H-M   'P 1'
#
loop_
_entity.id
_entity.type
_entity.pdbx_description
1 polymer ?
#
loop_
_entity_poly.entity_id
_entity_poly.type
_entity_poly.pdbx_seq_one_letter_code
_entity_poly.pdbx_strand_id
1 'polypeptide(L)'
;MKRLLLLLCALVSFSTFAAPKSDLWPYWKQSNQANQSQISHQDWQQLLDAYLVEQGENTLFRYSQVTSADKTKLKQYIQRLAKLDPRQYNQAEQYAYWVNLYNAITVDLILDNYPVESITKLGGLFSFGPWGDDVVVVNGKDLTLNDIEHRILRPIWNDPRTHYAVNCASLGCPNLQSQAFTADNTQVLLDSAAKTFINSSKGVSIQGNTAQLSSIYDWFATDFGGEKQVFNHIAKYAPQYKNFSGKVKYEYDWDLNQAN
;
A
#
# COMPACT_ATOMS: atom_id res chain seq x y z
N MET A 1 53.13 -8.37 32.23
CA MET A 1 52.25 -7.28 31.77
C MET A 1 51.21 -7.85 30.81
N LYS A 2 49.99 -8.14 31.29
CA LYS A 2 48.89 -8.69 30.49
C LYS A 2 48.23 -7.53 29.71
N ARG A 3 48.24 -7.58 28.37
CA ARG A 3 47.43 -6.68 27.54
C ARG A 3 46.06 -7.32 27.33
N LEU A 4 45.04 -6.71 27.92
CA LEU A 4 43.63 -7.06 27.77
C LEU A 4 43.16 -6.49 26.42
N LEU A 5 42.85 -7.36 25.46
CA LEU A 5 42.25 -6.95 24.19
C LEU A 5 40.73 -6.88 24.42
N LEU A 6 40.18 -5.67 24.51
CA LEU A 6 38.74 -5.42 24.54
C LEU A 6 38.18 -5.63 23.14
N LEU A 7 37.50 -6.76 22.93
CA LEU A 7 36.63 -7.00 21.77
C LEU A 7 35.39 -6.12 21.93
N LEU A 8 35.32 -5.04 21.15
CA LEU A 8 34.12 -4.24 20.99
C LEU A 8 33.16 -5.02 20.08
N CYS A 9 32.26 -5.81 20.68
CA CYS A 9 31.12 -6.37 19.95
C CYS A 9 30.19 -5.21 19.57
N ALA A 10 30.37 -4.66 18.36
CA ALA A 10 29.38 -3.79 17.75
C ALA A 10 28.13 -4.65 17.50
N LEU A 11 27.15 -4.55 18.41
CA LEU A 11 25.79 -4.98 18.15
C LEU A 11 25.29 -4.12 17.00
N VAL A 12 25.31 -4.66 15.78
CA VAL A 12 24.55 -4.09 14.67
C VAL A 12 23.09 -4.34 15.02
N SER A 13 22.49 -3.38 15.72
CA SER A 13 21.04 -3.31 15.88
C SER A 13 20.48 -3.15 14.48
N PHE A 14 19.88 -4.22 13.93
CA PHE A 14 19.02 -4.10 12.77
C PHE A 14 17.93 -3.10 13.16
N SER A 15 18.00 -1.90 12.61
CA SER A 15 16.93 -0.92 12.76
C SER A 15 15.69 -1.55 12.16
N THR A 16 14.79 -2.03 13.01
CA THR A 16 13.43 -2.35 12.59
C THR A 16 12.82 -1.02 12.13
N PHE A 17 12.65 -0.86 10.83
CA PHE A 17 11.85 0.23 10.29
C PHE A 17 10.41 -0.04 10.70
N ALA A 18 10.01 0.51 11.85
CA ALA A 18 8.61 0.48 12.25
C ALA A 18 7.83 1.40 11.32
N ALA A 19 6.75 0.90 10.71
CA ALA A 19 5.86 1.75 9.94
C ALA A 19 5.28 2.86 10.83
N PRO A 20 4.93 4.02 10.24
CA PRO A 20 4.29 5.09 10.99
C PRO A 20 3.03 4.59 11.72
N LYS A 21 2.78 5.13 12.93
CA LYS A 21 1.59 4.77 13.71
C LYS A 21 0.32 5.20 12.99
N SER A 22 -0.72 4.38 13.14
CA SER A 22 -2.09 4.78 12.80
C SER A 22 -2.51 5.92 13.74
N ASP A 23 -2.75 7.11 13.19
CA ASP A 23 -3.04 8.33 13.95
C ASP A 23 -4.20 9.10 13.32
N LEU A 24 -5.41 8.84 13.80
CA LEU A 24 -6.65 9.40 13.24
C LEU A 24 -6.57 10.93 13.12
N TRP A 25 -6.75 11.45 11.91
CA TRP A 25 -7.01 12.86 11.68
C TRP A 25 -8.53 13.11 11.70
N PRO A 26 -9.11 13.67 12.79
CA PRO A 26 -10.56 13.68 12.98
C PRO A 26 -11.33 14.47 11.93
N TYR A 27 -10.66 15.42 11.26
CA TYR A 27 -11.22 16.22 10.17
C TYR A 27 -11.78 15.34 9.03
N TRP A 28 -11.11 14.23 8.72
CA TRP A 28 -11.49 13.34 7.62
C TRP A 28 -12.50 12.26 8.02
N LYS A 29 -12.83 12.12 9.31
CA LYS A 29 -13.82 11.14 9.81
C LYS A 29 -15.26 11.52 9.46
N GLN A 30 -15.51 12.79 9.14
CA GLN A 30 -16.84 13.27 8.76
C GLN A 30 -17.30 12.62 7.44
N SER A 31 -18.56 12.17 7.41
CA SER A 31 -19.20 11.62 6.22
C SER A 31 -20.68 12.03 6.15
N ASN A 32 -21.25 12.00 4.95
CA ASN A 32 -22.68 12.19 4.72
C ASN A 32 -23.29 10.90 4.18
N GLN A 33 -23.80 10.07 5.09
CA GLN A 33 -24.39 8.76 4.76
C GLN A 33 -25.65 8.85 3.89
N ALA A 34 -26.33 10.01 3.86
CA ALA A 34 -27.50 10.22 3.03
C ALA A 34 -27.13 10.52 1.56
N ASN A 35 -25.88 10.89 1.27
CA ASN A 35 -25.45 11.14 -0.10
C ASN A 35 -25.21 9.82 -0.85
N GLN A 36 -25.95 9.63 -1.94
CA GLN A 36 -25.88 8.47 -2.84
C GLN A 36 -25.13 8.79 -4.14
N SER A 37 -24.51 9.96 -4.24
CA SER A 37 -23.71 10.35 -5.41
C SER A 37 -22.46 9.48 -5.50
N GLN A 38 -22.13 9.06 -6.72
CA GLN A 38 -20.94 8.27 -7.03
C GLN A 38 -19.84 9.14 -7.64
N ILE A 39 -18.59 8.80 -7.38
CA ILE A 39 -17.39 9.42 -7.93
C ILE A 39 -16.88 8.52 -9.05
N SER A 40 -16.80 9.07 -10.27
CA SER A 40 -16.26 8.32 -11.39
C SER A 40 -14.75 8.13 -11.26
N HIS A 41 -14.32 6.87 -11.33
CA HIS A 41 -12.91 6.45 -11.40
C HIS A 41 -12.52 5.94 -12.80
N GLN A 42 -13.30 6.28 -13.83
CA GLN A 42 -13.09 5.77 -15.19
C GLN A 42 -11.73 6.15 -15.80
N ASP A 43 -11.25 7.38 -15.59
CA ASP A 43 -9.93 7.81 -16.09
C ASP A 43 -8.80 6.98 -15.48
N TRP A 44 -8.93 6.61 -14.20
CA TRP A 44 -8.01 5.72 -13.52
C TRP A 44 -8.13 4.29 -14.05
N GLN A 45 -9.35 3.79 -14.21
CA GLN A 45 -9.60 2.46 -14.80
C GLN A 45 -8.97 2.32 -16.18
N GLN A 46 -9.10 3.32 -17.06
CA GLN A 46 -8.50 3.29 -18.39
C GLN A 46 -6.97 3.19 -18.34
N LEU A 47 -6.33 3.85 -17.37
CA LEU A 47 -4.89 3.73 -17.16
C LEU A 47 -4.51 2.32 -16.69
N LEU A 48 -5.27 1.77 -15.73
CA LEU A 48 -5.07 0.40 -15.24
C LEU A 48 -5.19 -0.61 -16.39
N ASP A 49 -6.25 -0.52 -17.19
CA ASP A 49 -6.52 -1.42 -18.33
C ASP A 49 -5.40 -1.37 -19.38
N ALA A 50 -4.82 -0.18 -19.61
CA ALA A 50 -3.79 0.02 -20.62
C ALA A 50 -2.41 -0.45 -20.18
N TYR A 51 -2.08 -0.32 -18.89
CA TYR A 51 -0.68 -0.44 -18.43
C TYR A 51 -0.43 -1.53 -17.38
N LEU A 52 -1.47 -2.14 -16.81
CA LEU A 52 -1.28 -3.31 -15.96
C LEU A 52 -1.12 -4.60 -16.76
N VAL A 53 -0.22 -5.45 -16.29
CA VAL A 53 0.02 -6.79 -16.82
C VAL A 53 0.10 -7.78 -15.68
N GLU A 54 -0.60 -8.89 -15.83
CA GLU A 54 -0.40 -10.05 -14.97
C GLU A 54 0.78 -10.88 -15.48
N GLN A 55 1.75 -11.14 -14.59
CA GLN A 55 2.90 -12.00 -14.85
C GLN A 55 3.11 -12.93 -13.66
N GLY A 56 2.68 -14.18 -13.81
CA GLY A 56 2.67 -15.16 -12.71
C GLY A 56 1.72 -14.71 -11.60
N GLU A 57 2.24 -14.59 -10.38
CA GLU A 57 1.47 -14.13 -9.21
C GLU A 57 1.46 -12.60 -9.03
N ASN A 58 2.13 -11.86 -9.91
CA ASN A 58 2.28 -10.41 -9.82
C ASN A 58 1.41 -9.67 -10.83
N THR A 59 0.91 -8.51 -10.41
CA THR A 59 0.36 -7.49 -11.30
C THR A 59 1.37 -6.35 -11.38
N LEU A 60 1.99 -6.20 -12.55
CA LEU A 60 3.09 -5.27 -12.84
C LEU A 60 2.59 -4.10 -13.69
N PHE A 61 3.29 -2.97 -13.63
CA PHE A 61 2.92 -1.75 -14.35
C PHE A 61 3.94 -1.41 -15.45
N ARG A 62 3.47 -1.17 -16.68
CA ARG A 62 4.31 -0.82 -17.84
C ARG A 62 4.73 0.66 -17.85
N TYR A 63 5.49 1.10 -16.85
CA TYR A 63 5.87 2.51 -16.67
C TYR A 63 6.54 3.12 -17.91
N SER A 64 7.44 2.38 -18.55
CA SER A 64 8.17 2.80 -19.77
C SER A 64 7.28 3.05 -20.98
N GLN A 65 6.06 2.49 -20.99
CA GLN A 65 5.13 2.56 -22.12
C GLN A 65 4.08 3.69 -21.95
N VAL A 66 4.03 4.34 -20.79
CA VAL A 66 3.04 5.40 -20.53
C VAL A 66 3.33 6.61 -21.42
N THR A 67 2.35 6.94 -22.26
CA THR A 67 2.44 8.10 -23.14
C THR A 67 2.32 9.40 -22.35
N SER A 68 2.88 10.51 -22.86
CA SER A 68 2.70 11.84 -22.24
C SER A 68 1.22 12.25 -22.17
N ALA A 69 0.40 11.79 -23.11
CA ALA A 69 -1.04 12.04 -23.12
C ALA A 69 -1.74 11.32 -21.95
N ASP A 70 -1.44 10.05 -21.71
CA ASP A 70 -2.05 9.30 -20.61
C ASP A 70 -1.50 9.73 -19.25
N LYS A 71 -0.22 10.11 -19.17
CA LYS A 71 0.33 10.78 -17.98
C LYS A 71 -0.42 12.09 -17.67
N THR A 72 -0.78 12.86 -18.69
CA THR A 72 -1.60 14.07 -18.51
C THR A 72 -3.00 13.73 -18.00
N LYS A 73 -3.64 12.68 -18.52
CA LYS A 73 -4.95 12.21 -18.03
C LYS A 73 -4.90 11.76 -16.56
N LEU A 74 -3.83 11.06 -16.15
CA LEU A 74 -3.62 10.68 -14.75
C LEU A 74 -3.57 11.92 -13.84
N LYS A 75 -2.78 12.94 -14.20
CA LYS A 75 -2.72 14.19 -13.44
C LYS A 75 -4.08 14.92 -13.39
N GLN A 76 -4.82 14.93 -14.50
CA GLN A 76 -6.17 15.49 -14.54
C GLN A 76 -7.15 14.74 -13.63
N TYR A 77 -7.06 13.41 -13.59
CA TYR A 77 -7.84 12.58 -12.68
C TYR A 77 -7.55 12.91 -11.20
N ILE A 78 -6.27 12.98 -10.82
CA ILE A 78 -5.85 13.36 -9.46
C ILE A 78 -6.39 14.76 -9.12
N GLN A 79 -6.22 15.74 -10.02
CA GLN A 79 -6.73 17.10 -9.82
C GLN A 79 -8.25 17.17 -9.70
N ARG A 80 -8.99 16.33 -10.44
CA ARG A 80 -10.45 16.22 -10.34
C ARG A 80 -10.86 15.70 -8.97
N LEU A 81 -10.22 14.64 -8.48
CA LEU A 81 -10.46 14.14 -7.13
C LEU A 81 -10.11 15.17 -6.07
N ALA A 82 -8.99 15.88 -6.21
CA ALA A 82 -8.53 16.88 -5.25
C ALA A 82 -9.51 18.06 -5.06
N LYS A 83 -10.32 18.35 -6.07
CA LYS A 83 -11.37 19.39 -6.02
C LYS A 83 -12.65 18.94 -5.30
N LEU A 84 -12.84 17.64 -5.06
CA LEU A 84 -13.99 17.14 -4.32
C LEU A 84 -13.73 17.28 -2.81
N ASP A 85 -14.78 17.55 -2.04
CA ASP A 85 -14.76 17.37 -0.58
C ASP A 85 -15.27 15.94 -0.27
N PRO A 86 -14.39 14.96 0.01
CA PRO A 86 -14.82 13.58 0.26
C PRO A 86 -15.74 13.48 1.47
N ARG A 87 -15.72 14.45 2.41
CA ARG A 87 -16.59 14.48 3.59
C ARG A 87 -18.07 14.61 3.25
N GLN A 88 -18.40 15.06 2.03
CA GLN A 88 -19.78 15.15 1.54
C GLN A 88 -20.34 13.80 1.05
N TYR A 89 -19.53 12.75 0.98
CA TYR A 89 -19.93 11.43 0.52
C TYR A 89 -20.12 10.45 1.69
N ASN A 90 -20.78 9.31 1.42
CA ASN A 90 -20.89 8.23 2.38
C ASN A 90 -19.54 7.50 2.55
N GLN A 91 -19.41 6.68 3.59
CA GLN A 91 -18.15 6.05 3.96
C GLN A 91 -17.63 5.03 2.92
N ALA A 92 -18.52 4.36 2.17
CA ALA A 92 -18.11 3.42 1.14
C ALA A 92 -17.44 4.15 -0.02
N GLU A 93 -18.04 5.26 -0.45
CA GLU A 93 -17.49 6.11 -1.51
C GLU A 93 -16.19 6.80 -1.07
N GLN A 94 -16.10 7.25 0.19
CA GLN A 94 -14.88 7.81 0.75
C GLN A 94 -13.71 6.81 0.74
N TYR A 95 -13.96 5.54 1.06
CA TYR A 95 -12.90 4.53 1.04
C TYR A 95 -12.33 4.36 -0.37
N ALA A 96 -13.21 4.18 -1.34
CA ALA A 96 -12.84 4.06 -2.75
C ALA A 96 -12.08 5.29 -3.24
N TYR A 97 -12.55 6.49 -2.89
CA TYR A 97 -11.87 7.75 -3.19
C TYR A 97 -10.41 7.74 -2.70
N TRP A 98 -10.18 7.44 -1.42
CA TRP A 98 -8.85 7.52 -0.82
C TRP A 98 -7.90 6.44 -1.33
N VAL A 99 -8.38 5.20 -1.50
CA VAL A 99 -7.56 4.11 -2.06
C VAL A 99 -7.14 4.43 -3.49
N ASN A 100 -8.08 4.86 -4.34
CA ASN A 100 -7.75 5.19 -5.72
C ASN A 100 -6.86 6.43 -5.83
N LEU A 101 -7.07 7.44 -4.97
CA LEU A 101 -6.22 8.64 -4.94
C LEU A 101 -4.78 8.29 -4.53
N TYR A 102 -4.60 7.49 -3.47
CA TYR A 102 -3.28 7.01 -3.04
C TYR A 102 -2.56 6.30 -4.19
N ASN A 103 -3.21 5.29 -4.78
CA ASN A 103 -2.60 4.47 -5.83
C ASN A 103 -2.26 5.30 -7.09
N ALA A 104 -3.15 6.22 -7.48
CA ALA A 104 -2.91 7.10 -8.63
C ALA A 104 -1.75 8.06 -8.39
N ILE A 105 -1.65 8.66 -7.20
CA ILE A 105 -0.51 9.52 -6.84
C ILE A 105 0.79 8.71 -6.83
N THR A 106 0.80 7.51 -6.25
CA THR A 106 1.98 6.65 -6.25
C THR A 106 2.47 6.37 -7.67
N VAL A 107 1.56 6.04 -8.61
CA VAL A 107 1.92 5.84 -10.02
C VAL A 107 2.43 7.13 -10.66
N ASP A 108 1.80 8.28 -10.40
CA ASP A 108 2.22 9.58 -10.94
C ASP A 108 3.63 9.96 -10.47
N LEU A 109 3.96 9.72 -9.19
CA LEU A 109 5.29 9.95 -8.62
C LEU A 109 6.36 9.10 -9.30
N ILE A 110 6.08 7.80 -9.54
CA ILE A 110 7.01 6.96 -10.30
C ILE A 110 7.16 7.49 -11.73
N LEU A 111 6.08 7.84 -12.41
CA LEU A 111 6.12 8.36 -13.78
C LEU A 111 6.87 9.70 -13.90
N ASP A 112 6.84 10.54 -12.86
CA ASP A 112 7.62 11.78 -12.79
C ASP A 112 9.12 11.55 -12.60
N ASN A 113 9.50 10.40 -12.04
CA ASN A 113 10.89 10.07 -11.73
C ASN A 113 11.45 8.87 -12.54
N TYR A 114 10.68 8.32 -13.48
CA TYR A 114 11.09 7.17 -14.27
C TYR A 114 12.18 7.55 -15.30
N PRO A 115 13.21 6.71 -15.52
CA PRO A 115 13.44 5.38 -14.94
C PRO A 115 14.00 5.43 -13.51
N VAL A 116 13.47 4.57 -12.64
CA VAL A 116 13.92 4.39 -11.25
C VAL A 116 13.87 2.91 -10.86
N GLU A 117 14.78 2.46 -10.02
CA GLU A 117 14.85 1.06 -9.58
C GLU A 117 13.90 0.75 -8.42
N SER A 118 13.58 1.74 -7.58
CA SER A 118 12.74 1.57 -6.39
C SER A 118 12.10 2.90 -5.99
N ILE A 119 10.86 2.86 -5.50
CA ILE A 119 10.18 4.04 -4.92
C ILE A 119 10.97 4.65 -3.75
N THR A 120 11.77 3.83 -3.04
CA THR A 120 12.57 4.26 -1.88
C THR A 120 13.67 5.26 -2.24
N LYS A 121 13.99 5.39 -3.54
CA LYS A 121 14.97 6.35 -4.07
C LYS A 121 14.38 7.73 -4.34
N LEU A 122 13.07 7.87 -4.29
CA LEU A 122 12.40 9.16 -4.42
C LEU A 122 12.48 9.95 -3.10
N GLY A 123 12.23 11.25 -3.17
CA GLY A 123 12.28 12.18 -2.05
C GLY A 123 13.63 12.90 -1.91
N GLY A 124 13.82 13.58 -0.79
CA GLY A 124 15.02 14.38 -0.50
C GLY A 124 16.26 13.56 -0.15
N LEU A 125 17.41 14.25 -0.05
CA LEU A 125 18.65 13.62 0.42
C LEU A 125 18.42 13.04 1.83
N PHE A 126 18.70 11.74 2.00
CA PHE A 126 18.47 10.96 3.22
C PHE A 126 17.01 10.55 3.54
N SER A 127 16.04 10.78 2.64
CA SER A 127 14.70 10.20 2.80
C SER A 127 14.66 8.73 2.34
N PHE A 128 13.70 7.99 2.88
CA PHE A 128 13.34 6.66 2.39
C PHE A 128 12.01 6.79 1.64
N GLY A 129 12.09 7.10 0.35
CA GLY A 129 10.94 7.33 -0.53
C GLY A 129 10.16 8.64 -0.27
N PRO A 130 9.06 8.85 -1.01
CA PRO A 130 8.35 10.14 -1.08
C PRO A 130 7.16 10.24 -0.10
N TRP A 131 6.96 9.26 0.80
CA TRP A 131 5.71 9.14 1.55
C TRP A 131 5.41 10.30 2.51
N GLY A 132 6.42 11.09 2.88
CA GLY A 132 6.29 12.27 3.72
C GLY A 132 6.27 13.60 2.96
N ASP A 133 6.35 13.58 1.64
CA ASP A 133 6.30 14.78 0.81
C ASP A 133 4.83 15.19 0.56
N ASP A 134 4.56 16.49 0.49
CA ASP A 134 3.23 17.00 0.12
C ASP A 134 2.95 16.68 -1.36
N VAL A 135 1.92 15.86 -1.61
CA VAL A 135 1.61 15.33 -2.94
C VAL A 135 0.30 15.83 -3.52
N VAL A 136 -0.64 16.25 -2.67
CA VAL A 136 -1.95 16.75 -3.11
C VAL A 136 -2.57 17.68 -2.07
N VAL A 137 -3.36 18.66 -2.52
CA VAL A 137 -4.19 19.49 -1.64
C VAL A 137 -5.65 19.09 -1.81
N VAL A 138 -6.26 18.54 -0.77
CA VAL A 138 -7.69 18.19 -0.76
C VAL A 138 -8.40 19.09 0.24
N ASN A 139 -9.42 19.81 -0.22
CA ASN A 139 -10.23 20.70 0.63
C ASN A 139 -9.38 21.66 1.52
N GLY A 140 -8.32 22.23 0.93
CA GLY A 140 -7.42 23.16 1.61
C GLY A 140 -6.48 22.53 2.65
N LYS A 141 -6.28 21.21 2.60
CA LYS A 141 -5.28 20.49 3.40
C LYS A 141 -4.24 19.87 2.49
N ASP A 142 -2.98 20.24 2.70
CA ASP A 142 -1.85 19.51 2.13
C ASP A 142 -1.83 18.10 2.72
N LEU A 143 -1.66 17.11 1.85
CA LEU A 143 -1.64 15.70 2.20
C LEU A 143 -0.42 15.03 1.60
N THR A 144 0.21 14.21 2.42
CA THR A 144 1.23 13.24 2.05
C THR A 144 0.60 11.86 1.79
N LEU A 145 1.34 10.91 1.18
CA LEU A 145 0.88 9.51 1.12
C LEU A 145 0.73 8.90 2.53
N ASN A 146 1.61 9.26 3.47
CA ASN A 146 1.51 8.86 4.88
C ASN A 146 0.22 9.36 5.54
N ASP A 147 -0.23 10.58 5.24
CA ASP A 147 -1.49 11.08 5.80
C ASP A 147 -2.67 10.27 5.27
N ILE A 148 -2.72 10.01 3.96
CA ILE A 148 -3.80 9.24 3.33
C ILE A 148 -3.86 7.82 3.92
N GLU A 149 -2.73 7.15 4.04
CA GLU A 149 -2.71 5.76 4.53
C GLU A 149 -2.89 5.68 6.06
N HIS A 150 -2.08 6.41 6.81
CA HIS A 150 -1.92 6.20 8.25
C HIS A 150 -2.80 7.10 9.11
N ARG A 151 -3.35 8.18 8.56
CA ARG A 151 -4.20 9.11 9.30
C ARG A 151 -5.64 9.17 8.81
N ILE A 152 -5.91 8.58 7.65
CA ILE A 152 -7.24 8.50 7.03
C ILE A 152 -7.66 7.03 6.88
N LEU A 153 -7.07 6.28 5.95
CA LEU A 153 -7.51 4.92 5.60
C LEU A 153 -7.45 3.92 6.78
N ARG A 154 -6.28 3.74 7.39
CA ARG A 154 -6.09 2.79 8.50
C ARG A 154 -6.99 3.09 9.71
N PRO A 155 -7.00 4.32 10.28
CA PRO A 155 -7.74 4.57 11.53
C PRO A 155 -9.25 4.79 11.36
N ILE A 156 -9.75 5.19 10.18
CA ILE A 156 -11.19 5.41 9.99
C ILE A 156 -11.91 4.07 9.81
N TRP A 157 -11.40 3.20 8.94
CA TRP A 157 -12.07 1.93 8.62
C TRP A 157 -11.62 0.77 9.49
N ASN A 158 -10.42 0.82 10.09
CA ASN A 158 -9.87 -0.25 10.93
C ASN A 158 -9.96 -1.64 10.28
N ASP A 159 -9.78 -1.69 8.96
CA ASP A 159 -9.80 -2.91 8.18
C ASP A 159 -8.38 -3.28 7.74
N PRO A 160 -7.80 -4.37 8.26
CA PRO A 160 -6.44 -4.78 7.91
C PRO A 160 -6.27 -5.10 6.42
N ARG A 161 -7.37 -5.35 5.68
CA ARG A 161 -7.31 -5.59 4.24
C ARG A 161 -6.90 -4.35 3.45
N THR A 162 -6.94 -3.17 4.06
CA THR A 162 -6.44 -1.91 3.47
C THR A 162 -4.99 -2.03 3.04
N HIS A 163 -4.16 -2.79 3.77
CA HIS A 163 -2.77 -3.05 3.40
C HIS A 163 -2.62 -3.75 2.05
N TYR A 164 -3.65 -4.47 1.59
CA TYR A 164 -3.70 -5.12 0.28
C TYR A 164 -4.32 -4.26 -0.82
N ALA A 165 -4.90 -3.11 -0.47
CA ALA A 165 -5.55 -2.19 -1.40
C ALA A 165 -4.62 -1.06 -1.84
N VAL A 166 -3.70 -0.64 -0.99
CA VAL A 166 -2.71 0.40 -1.28
C VAL A 166 -1.43 -0.24 -1.84
N ASN A 167 -1.02 0.18 -3.03
CA ASN A 167 0.18 -0.30 -3.71
C ASN A 167 1.25 0.78 -3.65
N CYS A 168 2.41 0.41 -3.11
CA CYS A 168 3.60 1.25 -2.96
C CYS A 168 4.60 1.10 -4.11
N ALA A 169 4.17 0.65 -5.29
CA ALA A 169 4.99 0.44 -6.49
C ALA A 169 6.22 -0.48 -6.32
N SER A 170 6.27 -1.34 -5.31
CA SER A 170 7.35 -2.32 -5.10
C SER A 170 6.87 -3.75 -5.35
N LEU A 171 7.76 -4.66 -5.76
CA LEU A 171 7.43 -6.07 -6.00
C LEU A 171 6.90 -6.76 -4.74
N GLY A 172 7.42 -6.41 -3.57
CA GLY A 172 6.98 -6.89 -2.27
C GLY A 172 5.61 -6.35 -1.82
N CYS A 173 5.12 -5.26 -2.45
CA CYS A 173 3.77 -4.74 -2.17
C CYS A 173 2.71 -5.75 -2.65
N PRO A 174 1.50 -5.74 -2.05
CA PRO A 174 0.33 -6.35 -2.65
C PRO A 174 0.06 -5.80 -4.05
N ASN A 175 -0.50 -6.65 -4.92
CA ASN A 175 -0.74 -6.29 -6.32
C ASN A 175 -1.64 -5.06 -6.42
N LEU A 176 -1.29 -4.13 -7.31
CA LEU A 176 -2.22 -3.08 -7.71
C LEU A 176 -3.44 -3.75 -8.35
N GLN A 177 -4.64 -3.40 -7.86
CA GLN A 177 -5.87 -4.01 -8.35
C GLN A 177 -6.14 -3.60 -9.80
N SER A 178 -6.56 -4.54 -10.63
CA SER A 178 -6.91 -4.28 -12.04
C SER A 178 -8.23 -3.51 -12.19
N GLN A 179 -9.01 -3.40 -11.12
CA GLN A 179 -10.22 -2.59 -11.08
C GLN A 179 -10.07 -1.45 -10.07
N ALA A 180 -10.48 -0.25 -10.48
CA ALA A 180 -10.63 0.87 -9.58
C ALA A 180 -11.67 0.53 -8.51
N PHE A 181 -11.40 0.94 -7.27
CA PHE A 181 -12.35 0.77 -6.18
C PHE A 181 -13.57 1.66 -6.40
N THR A 182 -14.75 1.16 -6.04
CA THR A 182 -16.01 1.90 -5.97
C THR A 182 -16.73 1.50 -4.69
N ALA A 183 -17.76 2.25 -4.28
CA ALA A 183 -18.58 1.86 -3.13
C ALA A 183 -19.13 0.42 -3.26
N ASP A 184 -19.46 -0.01 -4.48
CA ASP A 184 -20.12 -1.29 -4.74
C ASP A 184 -19.15 -2.49 -4.77
N ASN A 185 -17.91 -2.30 -5.25
CA ASN A 185 -16.97 -3.41 -5.43
C ASN A 185 -15.93 -3.55 -4.29
N THR A 186 -15.83 -2.56 -3.39
CA THR A 186 -14.74 -2.47 -2.40
C THR A 186 -14.57 -3.75 -1.59
N GLN A 187 -15.65 -4.31 -1.04
CA GLN A 187 -15.54 -5.50 -0.19
C GLN A 187 -15.01 -6.73 -0.94
N VAL A 188 -15.45 -6.91 -2.19
CA VAL A 188 -15.01 -8.01 -3.06
C VAL A 188 -13.53 -7.83 -3.42
N LEU A 189 -13.11 -6.61 -3.78
CA LEU A 189 -11.72 -6.32 -4.10
C LEU A 189 -10.81 -6.51 -2.88
N LEU A 190 -11.21 -6.08 -1.68
CA LEU A 190 -10.44 -6.28 -0.46
C LEU A 190 -10.22 -7.75 -0.11
N ASP A 191 -11.28 -8.58 -0.20
CA ASP A 191 -11.14 -10.01 0.06
C ASP A 191 -10.33 -10.73 -1.02
N SER A 192 -10.50 -10.34 -2.29
CA SER A 192 -9.70 -10.87 -3.40
C SER A 192 -8.22 -10.51 -3.24
N ALA A 193 -7.91 -9.25 -2.93
CA ALA A 193 -6.55 -8.77 -2.72
C ALA A 193 -5.87 -9.48 -1.55
N ALA A 194 -6.57 -9.64 -0.42
CA ALA A 194 -6.07 -10.39 0.74
C ALA A 194 -5.76 -11.84 0.38
N LYS A 195 -6.70 -12.51 -0.30
CA LYS A 195 -6.54 -13.91 -0.71
C LYS A 195 -5.36 -14.09 -1.65
N THR A 196 -5.27 -13.26 -2.68
CA THR A 196 -4.20 -13.30 -3.68
C THR A 196 -2.85 -13.04 -3.05
N PHE A 197 -2.73 -11.99 -2.23
CA PHE A 197 -1.46 -11.66 -1.58
C PHE A 197 -1.02 -12.75 -0.61
N ILE A 198 -1.89 -13.19 0.32
CA ILE A 198 -1.56 -14.20 1.33
C ILE A 198 -1.11 -15.52 0.69
N ASN A 199 -1.70 -15.91 -0.44
CA ASN A 199 -1.34 -17.16 -1.13
C ASN A 199 -0.25 -16.99 -2.20
N SER A 200 0.42 -15.83 -2.25
CA SER A 200 1.58 -15.58 -3.11
C SER A 200 2.90 -15.80 -2.35
N SER A 201 3.98 -16.01 -3.09
CA SER A 201 5.33 -16.19 -2.55
C SER A 201 5.83 -14.98 -1.75
N LYS A 202 5.37 -13.76 -2.10
CA LYS A 202 5.68 -12.52 -1.39
C LYS A 202 4.82 -12.25 -0.16
N GLY A 203 3.68 -12.95 -0.02
CA GLY A 203 2.81 -12.85 1.14
C GLY A 203 3.16 -13.87 2.22
N VAL A 204 3.01 -15.16 1.89
CA VAL A 204 3.32 -16.29 2.79
C VAL A 204 3.94 -17.42 2.00
N SER A 205 5.18 -17.78 2.33
CA SER A 205 5.86 -18.95 1.78
C SER A 205 6.38 -19.82 2.92
N ILE A 206 5.96 -21.09 2.98
CA ILE A 206 6.39 -22.02 4.02
C ILE A 206 7.24 -23.13 3.43
N GLN A 207 8.47 -23.27 3.92
CA GLN A 207 9.41 -24.32 3.52
C GLN A 207 9.90 -25.07 4.76
N GLY A 208 9.48 -26.32 4.88
CA GLY A 208 9.76 -27.16 6.05
C GLY A 208 9.23 -26.52 7.33
N ASN A 209 10.14 -26.20 8.26
CA ASN A 209 9.80 -25.58 9.56
C ASN A 209 10.01 -24.06 9.60
N THR A 210 10.08 -23.39 8.44
CA THR A 210 10.25 -21.93 8.36
C THR A 210 9.17 -21.32 7.48
N ALA A 211 8.47 -20.31 7.99
CA ALA A 211 7.59 -19.44 7.24
C ALA A 211 8.31 -18.13 6.94
N GLN A 212 8.36 -17.77 5.66
CA GLN A 212 8.73 -16.47 5.16
C GLN A 212 7.44 -15.68 4.95
N LEU A 213 7.23 -14.63 5.75
CA LEU A 213 6.09 -13.73 5.66
C LEU A 213 6.53 -12.40 5.03
N SER A 214 5.59 -11.70 4.43
CA SER A 214 5.80 -10.29 4.08
C SER A 214 6.10 -9.45 5.33
N SER A 215 7.03 -8.50 5.22
CA SER A 215 7.31 -7.54 6.29
C SER A 215 6.11 -6.65 6.66
N ILE A 216 5.07 -6.59 5.82
CA ILE A 216 3.78 -5.94 6.15
C ILE A 216 3.19 -6.49 7.45
N TYR A 217 3.35 -7.80 7.71
CA TYR A 217 2.84 -8.42 8.93
C TYR A 217 3.66 -8.09 10.18
N ASP A 218 4.90 -7.63 10.01
CA ASP A 218 5.74 -7.13 11.10
C ASP A 218 5.47 -5.64 11.33
N TRP A 219 5.59 -4.82 10.27
CA TRP A 219 5.43 -3.38 10.33
C TRP A 219 4.05 -2.93 10.80
N PHE A 220 3.00 -3.66 10.39
CA PHE A 220 1.61 -3.33 10.68
C PHE A 220 0.92 -4.36 11.57
N ALA A 221 1.67 -5.14 12.35
CA ALA A 221 1.15 -6.18 13.22
C ALA A 221 -0.05 -5.71 14.06
N THR A 222 -0.02 -4.48 14.59
CA THR A 222 -1.11 -3.89 15.37
C THR A 222 -2.45 -3.84 14.62
N ASP A 223 -2.44 -3.54 13.32
CA ASP A 223 -3.66 -3.45 12.52
C ASP A 223 -4.30 -4.83 12.30
N PHE A 224 -3.50 -5.90 12.36
CA PHE A 224 -3.97 -7.28 12.35
C PHE A 224 -4.41 -7.79 13.73
N GLY A 225 -4.36 -6.97 14.78
CA GLY A 225 -4.65 -7.35 16.16
C GLY A 225 -3.43 -7.81 16.97
N GLY A 226 -2.22 -7.54 16.48
CA GLY A 226 -0.93 -7.91 17.06
C GLY A 226 -0.33 -9.19 16.46
N GLU A 227 0.93 -9.46 16.77
CA GLU A 227 1.70 -10.60 16.22
C GLU A 227 0.99 -11.95 16.36
N LYS A 228 0.30 -12.17 17.50
CA LYS A 228 -0.45 -13.40 17.76
C LYS A 228 -1.67 -13.57 16.84
N GLN A 229 -2.23 -12.46 16.35
CA GLN A 229 -3.43 -12.44 15.53
C GLN A 229 -3.12 -12.43 14.02
N VAL A 230 -1.87 -12.12 13.62
CA VAL A 230 -1.40 -12.21 12.23
C VAL A 230 -1.70 -13.60 11.64
N PHE A 231 -1.37 -14.68 12.35
CA PHE A 231 -1.65 -16.03 11.86
C PHE A 231 -3.15 -16.35 11.78
N ASN A 232 -3.98 -15.77 12.65
CA ASN A 232 -5.43 -15.90 12.54
C ASN A 232 -5.97 -15.18 11.29
N HIS A 233 -5.42 -14.01 10.96
CA HIS A 233 -5.73 -13.30 9.73
C HIS A 233 -5.28 -14.09 8.50
N ILE A 234 -4.02 -14.57 8.48
CA ILE A 234 -3.50 -15.42 7.39
C ILE A 234 -4.38 -16.67 7.22
N ALA A 235 -4.72 -17.36 8.31
CA ALA A 235 -5.52 -18.57 8.27
C ALA A 235 -6.96 -18.37 7.75
N LYS A 236 -7.49 -17.14 7.80
CA LYS A 236 -8.77 -16.79 7.17
C LYS A 236 -8.73 -16.98 5.65
N TYR A 237 -7.59 -16.68 5.02
CA TYR A 237 -7.41 -16.72 3.57
C TYR A 237 -6.51 -17.87 3.07
N ALA A 238 -5.75 -18.48 3.97
CA ALA A 238 -4.91 -19.65 3.74
C ALA A 238 -5.02 -20.64 4.92
N PRO A 239 -6.15 -21.37 5.04
CA PRO A 239 -6.41 -22.27 6.18
C PRO A 239 -5.36 -23.36 6.37
N GLN A 240 -4.62 -23.71 5.31
CA GLN A 240 -3.50 -24.66 5.37
C GLN A 240 -2.39 -24.24 6.35
N TYR A 241 -2.30 -22.95 6.69
CA TYR A 241 -1.27 -22.41 7.60
C TYR A 241 -1.76 -22.22 9.05
N LYS A 242 -3.02 -22.55 9.36
CA LYS A 242 -3.64 -22.30 10.67
C LYS A 242 -2.86 -22.86 11.87
N ASN A 243 -2.20 -24.00 11.69
CA ASN A 243 -1.48 -24.71 12.76
C ASN A 243 0.05 -24.61 12.62
N PHE A 244 0.55 -23.69 11.79
CA PHE A 244 2.00 -23.50 11.66
C PHE A 244 2.61 -23.03 12.99
N SER A 245 3.70 -23.66 13.41
CA SER A 245 4.38 -23.38 14.69
C SER A 245 5.91 -23.34 14.56
N GLY A 246 6.40 -23.12 13.34
CA GLY A 246 7.83 -23.06 13.04
C GLY A 246 8.43 -21.66 13.21
N LYS A 247 9.64 -21.48 12.68
CA LYS A 247 10.33 -20.19 12.68
C LYS A 247 9.67 -19.24 11.69
N VAL A 248 9.55 -17.97 12.06
CA VAL A 248 9.03 -16.91 11.18
C VAL A 248 10.17 -15.98 10.79
N LYS A 249 10.24 -15.65 9.50
CA LYS A 249 11.10 -14.62 8.94
C LYS A 249 10.24 -13.62 8.17
N TYR A 250 10.74 -12.40 8.05
CA TYR A 250 10.10 -11.33 7.31
C TYR A 250 10.99 -10.88 6.16
N GLU A 251 10.40 -10.64 4.99
CA GLU A 251 11.10 -10.20 3.79
C GLU A 251 10.22 -9.20 3.04
N TYR A 252 10.86 -8.33 2.28
CA TYR A 252 10.18 -7.36 1.46
C TYR A 252 11.07 -6.96 0.29
N ASP A 253 10.55 -7.11 -0.92
CA ASP A 253 11.24 -6.72 -2.14
C ASP A 253 10.88 -5.27 -2.50
N TRP A 254 11.88 -4.39 -2.46
CA TRP A 254 11.74 -2.96 -2.74
C TRP A 254 11.95 -2.62 -4.21
N ASP A 255 12.28 -3.58 -5.07
CA ASP A 255 12.44 -3.35 -6.51
C ASP A 255 11.11 -2.89 -7.10
N LEU A 256 11.17 -1.97 -8.06
CA LEU A 256 10.00 -1.39 -8.71
C LEU A 256 9.16 -2.49 -9.38
N ASN A 257 7.83 -2.46 -9.18
CA ASN A 257 6.89 -3.40 -9.79
C ASN A 257 6.63 -3.13 -11.28
N GLN A 258 7.68 -3.05 -12.09
CA GLN A 258 7.59 -2.73 -13.50
C GLN A 258 7.49 -3.96 -14.40
N ALA A 259 6.77 -3.80 -15.51
CA ALA A 259 6.83 -4.69 -16.67
C ALA A 259 7.57 -4.01 -17.82
N ASN A 260 8.28 -4.81 -18.63
CA ASN A 260 8.93 -4.37 -19.86
C ASN A 260 7.90 -4.12 -20.98
#